data_AF-A0A6A5F7C8-F1
#
_entry.id   AF-A0A6A5F7C8-F1
#
_cell.length_a   1.000
_cell.length_b   1.000
_cell.length_c   1.000
_cell.angle_alpha   90.00
_cell.angle_beta   90.00
_cell.angle_gamma   90.00
#
_symmetry.space_group_name_H-M   'P 1'
#
loop_
_entity.id
_entity.type
_entity.pdbx_description
1 polymer ?
#
loop_
_entity_poly.entity_id
_entity_poly.type
_entity_poly.pdbx_seq_one_letter_code
_entity_poly.pdbx_strand_id
1 'polypeptide(L)'
;MRKYVSSGAIRGSPIIILGQEQDAHGGGFDLKQCFVGMMSDVHMWDYTLSPCEMQKYVDDLNFTPGNVLNWRAMEFQIIGRVLIEDKLMTCH
;
A
#
# COMPACT_ATOMS: atom_id res chain seq x y z
N MET A 1 -18.82 -6.92 6.49
CA MET A 1 -19.07 -6.01 5.35
C MET A 1 -19.00 -6.80 4.06
N ARG A 2 -20.07 -6.85 3.25
CA ARG A 2 -20.00 -7.38 1.87
C ARG A 2 -19.67 -6.20 0.95
N LYS A 3 -18.49 -6.22 0.32
CA LYS A 3 -18.08 -5.21 -0.66
C LYS A 3 -18.42 -5.77 -2.05
N TYR A 4 -19.25 -5.08 -2.81
CA TYR A 4 -19.46 -5.39 -4.21
C TYR A 4 -18.16 -5.06 -4.95
N VAL A 5 -17.48 -6.09 -5.45
CA VAL A 5 -16.38 -5.92 -6.40
C VAL A 5 -17.00 -6.03 -7.77
N SER A 6 -17.05 -4.94 -8.56
CA SER A 6 -17.34 -5.11 -9.99
C SER A 6 -16.17 -5.90 -10.56
N SER A 7 -16.42 -7.11 -11.06
CA SER A 7 -15.42 -7.89 -11.79
C SER A 7 -15.08 -7.13 -13.09
N GLY A 8 -14.08 -6.26 -13.02
CA GLY A 8 -13.61 -5.45 -14.12
C GLY A 8 -12.14 -5.12 -13.91
N ALA A 9 -11.35 -5.23 -14.98
CA ALA A 9 -9.96 -4.82 -14.94
C ALA A 9 -9.87 -3.31 -14.64
N ILE A 10 -8.99 -2.93 -13.72
CA ILE A 10 -8.58 -1.53 -13.57
C ILE A 10 -7.89 -1.13 -14.88
N ARG A 11 -8.41 -0.09 -15.54
CA ARG A 11 -7.93 0.37 -16.86
C ARG A 11 -7.09 1.63 -16.71
N GLY A 12 -6.18 1.83 -17.66
CA GLY A 12 -5.29 3.01 -17.70
C GLY A 12 -3.97 2.78 -16.96
N SER A 13 -3.09 3.77 -17.04
CA SER A 13 -1.81 3.77 -16.32
C SER A 13 -2.03 4.16 -14.86
N PRO A 14 -1.77 3.25 -13.90
CA PRO A 14 -1.99 3.54 -12.49
C PRO A 14 -0.96 4.56 -11.98
N ILE A 15 -1.41 5.45 -11.08
CA ILE A 15 -0.55 6.26 -10.22
C ILE A 15 -0.94 5.93 -8.77
N ILE A 16 0.02 5.44 -8.00
CA ILE A 16 -0.17 5.07 -6.60
C ILE A 16 0.45 6.16 -5.74
N ILE A 17 -0.38 6.82 -4.92
CA ILE A 17 0.03 7.85 -3.97
C ILE A 17 -0.25 7.33 -2.56
N LEU A 18 0.73 7.44 -1.67
CA LEU A 18 0.58 7.17 -0.24
C LEU A 18 0.56 8.50 0.52
N GLY A 19 -0.31 8.59 1.53
CA GLY A 19 -0.41 9.77 2.39
C GLY A 19 -1.45 10.82 1.98
N GLN A 20 -1.96 10.77 0.75
CA GLN A 20 -2.96 11.72 0.22
C GLN A 20 -4.03 10.98 -0.60
N GLU A 21 -5.23 11.54 -0.65
CA GLU A 21 -6.36 11.07 -1.45
C GLU A 21 -6.41 11.81 -2.80
N GLN A 22 -6.67 11.10 -3.90
CA GLN A 22 -6.53 11.62 -5.27
C GLN A 22 -7.91 11.97 -5.87
N ASP A 23 -8.27 13.25 -5.90
CA ASP A 23 -9.46 13.74 -6.62
C ASP A 23 -9.25 13.84 -8.14
N ALA A 24 -8.00 13.82 -8.59
CA ALA A 24 -7.61 13.77 -10.01
C ALA A 24 -6.42 12.83 -10.21
N HIS A 25 -6.19 12.38 -11.45
CA HIS A 25 -5.05 11.50 -11.78
C HIS A 25 -3.73 12.17 -11.39
N GLY A 26 -3.08 11.65 -10.33
CA GLY A 26 -1.83 12.18 -9.77
C GLY A 26 -1.96 13.46 -8.94
N GLY A 27 -3.17 13.91 -8.56
CA GLY A 27 -3.33 15.19 -7.86
C GLY A 27 -4.73 15.44 -7.29
N GLY A 28 -5.04 16.73 -7.06
CA GLY A 28 -6.31 17.14 -6.45
C GLY A 28 -6.35 16.99 -4.93
N PHE A 29 -5.19 16.98 -4.25
CA PHE A 29 -5.11 16.70 -2.82
C PHE A 29 -5.79 17.77 -1.93
N ASP A 30 -6.61 17.33 -0.97
CA ASP A 30 -7.11 18.14 0.15
C ASP A 30 -6.39 17.78 1.46
N LEU A 31 -5.92 18.81 2.18
CA LEU A 31 -5.28 18.67 3.49
C LEU A 31 -6.14 17.93 4.53
N LYS A 32 -7.46 17.99 4.42
CA LYS A 32 -8.40 17.30 5.33
C LYS A 32 -8.49 15.80 5.07
N GLN A 33 -7.99 15.32 3.93
CA GLN A 33 -7.98 13.91 3.53
C GLN A 33 -6.58 13.31 3.57
N CYS A 34 -5.61 13.99 4.19
CA CYS A 34 -4.27 13.47 4.35
C CYS A 34 -4.17 12.44 5.48
N PHE A 35 -3.22 11.51 5.34
CA PHE A 35 -2.81 10.63 6.42
C PHE A 35 -1.62 11.24 7.16
N VAL A 36 -1.69 11.24 8.50
CA VAL A 36 -0.61 11.69 9.38
C VAL A 36 -0.24 10.53 10.30
N GLY A 37 0.95 9.97 10.11
CA GLY A 37 1.45 8.85 10.89
C GLY A 37 2.60 8.12 10.20
N MET A 38 2.95 6.95 10.73
CA MET A 38 3.95 6.06 10.15
C MET A 38 3.29 5.00 9.27
N MET A 39 3.95 4.63 8.18
CA MET A 39 3.52 3.57 7.27
C MET A 39 4.72 2.71 6.91
N SER A 40 4.52 1.40 6.91
CA SER A 40 5.55 0.43 6.53
C SER A 40 4.89 -0.79 5.92
N ASP A 41 5.67 -1.57 5.18
CA ASP A 41 5.29 -2.90 4.70
C ASP A 41 4.04 -2.90 3.79
N VAL A 42 3.93 -1.92 2.88
CA VAL A 42 2.83 -1.91 1.92
C VAL A 42 3.12 -2.90 0.80
N HIS A 43 2.20 -3.83 0.54
CA HIS A 43 2.28 -4.78 -0.56
C HIS A 43 0.96 -4.82 -1.34
N MET A 44 1.04 -5.10 -2.64
CA MET A 44 -0.13 -5.25 -3.51
C MET A 44 0.03 -6.44 -4.46
N TRP A 45 -1.08 -7.16 -4.64
CA TRP A 45 -1.20 -8.30 -5.55
C TRP A 45 -2.28 -8.03 -6.60
N ASP A 46 -2.12 -8.60 -7.80
CA ASP A 46 -3.12 -8.57 -8.87
C ASP A 46 -4.15 -9.71 -8.76
N TYR A 47 -4.07 -10.50 -7.69
CA TYR A 47 -4.99 -11.58 -7.37
C TYR A 47 -5.49 -11.48 -5.92
N THR A 48 -6.62 -12.13 -5.66
CA THR A 48 -7.20 -12.21 -4.32
C THR A 48 -6.40 -13.18 -3.44
N LEU A 49 -5.80 -12.68 -2.37
CA LEU A 49 -5.13 -13.51 -1.37
C LEU A 49 -6.11 -14.44 -0.65
N SER A 50 -5.68 -15.68 -0.43
CA SER A 50 -6.38 -16.60 0.46
C SER A 50 -6.25 -16.18 1.93
N PRO A 51 -7.17 -16.62 2.82
CA PRO A 51 -7.02 -16.40 4.26
C PRO A 51 -5.67 -16.88 4.83
N CYS A 52 -5.14 -17.99 4.31
CA CYS A 52 -3.86 -18.54 4.73
C CYS A 52 -2.67 -17.65 4.33
N GLU A 53 -2.71 -17.05 3.13
CA GLU A 53 -1.68 -16.09 2.71
C GLU A 53 -1.73 -14.81 3.53
N MET A 54 -2.93 -14.28 3.80
CA MET A 54 -3.10 -13.12 4.68
C MET A 54 -2.57 -13.39 6.08
N GLN A 55 -2.86 -14.56 6.65
CA GLN A 55 -2.37 -14.93 7.98
C GLN A 55 -0.84 -14.99 8.02
N LYS A 56 -0.21 -15.62 7.01
CA LYS A 56 1.26 -15.67 6.91
C LYS A 56 1.90 -14.29 6.84
N TYR A 57 1.27 -13.35 6.12
CA TYR A 57 1.74 -11.97 6.04
C TYR A 57 1.63 -11.25 7.40
N VAL A 58 0.48 -11.36 8.07
CA VAL A 58 0.25 -10.72 9.38
C VAL A 58 1.18 -11.26 10.46
N ASP A 59 1.47 -12.56 10.44
CA ASP A 59 2.34 -13.22 11.41
C ASP A 59 3.85 -13.08 11.08
N ASP A 60 4.21 -12.28 10.07
CA ASP A 60 5.58 -12.11 9.56
C ASP A 60 6.28 -13.46 9.24
N LEU A 61 5.50 -14.42 8.76
CA LEU A 61 5.98 -15.71 8.28
C LEU A 61 6.42 -15.60 6.81
N ASN A 62 6.74 -16.74 6.19
CA ASN A 62 7.02 -16.78 4.75
C ASN A 62 5.76 -16.49 3.93
N PHE A 63 5.60 -15.24 3.49
CA PHE A 63 4.58 -14.79 2.54
C PHE A 63 5.19 -14.45 1.19
N THR A 64 4.37 -14.49 0.13
CA THR A 64 4.79 -14.09 -1.22
C THR A 64 4.81 -12.57 -1.31
N PRO A 65 5.95 -11.91 -1.62
CA PRO A 65 5.97 -10.46 -1.82
C PRO A 65 4.99 -10.02 -2.89
N GLY A 66 4.43 -8.80 -2.76
CA GLY A 66 3.47 -8.28 -3.73
C GLY A 66 4.05 -8.20 -5.15
N ASN A 67 3.36 -8.77 -6.14
CA ASN A 67 3.79 -8.75 -7.53
C ASN A 67 3.44 -7.44 -8.27
N VAL A 68 2.56 -6.62 -7.71
CA VAL A 68 2.25 -5.27 -8.21
C VAL A 68 3.06 -4.22 -7.45
N LEU A 69 3.13 -4.34 -6.13
CA LEU A 69 3.88 -3.44 -5.27
C LEU A 69 4.55 -4.27 -4.17
N ASN A 70 5.87 -4.19 -4.08
CA ASN A 70 6.69 -4.87 -3.08
C ASN A 70 7.46 -3.84 -2.25
N TRP A 71 7.10 -3.67 -0.98
CA TRP A 71 7.76 -2.71 -0.08
C TRP A 71 9.29 -2.82 -0.05
N ARG A 72 9.82 -4.05 -0.17
CA ARG A 72 11.26 -4.32 -0.06
C ARG A 72 12.04 -3.99 -1.32
N ALA A 73 11.38 -3.79 -2.45
CA ALA A 73 12.02 -3.63 -3.76
C ALA A 73 11.36 -2.55 -4.63
N MET A 74 10.61 -1.63 -4.02
CA MET A 74 9.92 -0.56 -4.76
C MET A 74 10.84 0.62 -5.07
N GLU A 75 10.66 1.18 -6.26
CA GLU A 75 11.11 2.53 -6.58
C GLU A 75 10.00 3.51 -6.23
N PHE A 76 10.33 4.57 -5.48
CA PHE A 76 9.36 5.58 -5.07
C PHE A 76 9.96 6.98 -5.13
N GLN A 77 9.09 7.97 -5.15
CA GLN A 77 9.44 9.38 -5.06
C GLN A 77 8.84 9.97 -3.79
N ILE A 78 9.62 10.78 -3.07
CA ILE A 78 9.14 11.55 -1.94
C ILE A 78 8.75 12.94 -2.42
N ILE A 79 7.52 13.35 -2.09
CA ILE A 79 6.99 14.69 -2.38
C ILE A 79 6.44 15.28 -1.07
N GLY A 80 6.89 16.48 -0.72
CA GLY A 80 6.46 17.17 0.50
C GLY A 80 7.22 16.72 1.75
N ARG A 81 6.51 16.66 2.89
CA ARG A 81 7.10 16.35 4.20
C ARG A 81 6.92 14.86 4.52
N VAL A 82 7.88 14.05 4.10
CA VAL A 82 7.96 12.62 4.41
C VAL A 82 9.29 12.34 5.07
N LEU A 83 9.27 11.60 6.17
CA LEU A 83 10.47 11.13 6.86
C LEU A 83 10.59 9.63 6.63
N ILE A 84 11.80 9.19 6.27
CA ILE A 84 12.14 7.76 6.23
C ILE A 84 12.81 7.44 7.55
N GLU A 85 12.27 6.46 8.25
CA GLU A 85 12.80 5.95 9.50
C GLU A 85 12.89 4.43 9.41
N ASP A 86 13.90 3.86 10.07
CA ASP A 86 13.99 2.41 10.21
C ASP A 86 12.84 1.92 11.08
N LYS A 87 12.22 0.80 10.66
CA LYS A 87 11.18 0.16 11.46
C LYS A 87 11.79 -0.23 12.80
N LEU A 88 11.28 0.34 13.89
CA LEU A 88 11.68 -0.03 15.25
C LEU A 88 11.39 -1.52 15.45
N MET A 89 12.46 -2.31 15.47
CA MET A 89 12.39 -3.71 15.89
C MET A 89 12.22 -3.71 17.41
N THR A 90 11.01 -3.95 17.90
CA THR A 90 10.83 -4.28 19.32
C THR A 90 11.57 -5.59 19.59
N CYS A 91 12.53 -5.56 20.51
CA CYS A 91 13.15 -6.79 21.01
C CYS A 91 12.05 -7.66 21.64
N HIS A 92 11.89 -8.88 21.14
CA HIS A 92 11.04 -9.91 21.72
C HIS A 92 11.87 -10.84 22.61
#